data_AF-A0A6V2V2A8-F1
#
_entry.id   AF-A0A6V2V2A8-F1
#
_cell.length_a   1.000
_cell.length_b   1.000
_cell.length_c   1.000
_cell.angle_alpha   90.00
_cell.angle_beta   90.00
_cell.angle_gamma   90.00
#
_symmetry.space_group_name_H-M   'P 1'
#
loop_
_entity.id
_entity.type
_entity.pdbx_description
1 polymer ?
#
loop_
_entity_poly.entity_id
_entity_poly.type
_entity_poly.pdbx_seq_one_letter_code
_entity_poly.pdbx_strand_id
1 'polypeptide(L)'
;MNPDGAVRGHLRTNACGANLNREWATTGEYEAPTPRRSPEVFHALRAMDASGVDAFVDVHGDEALPVAFIAGAEGCEVWGPRLKALQGAFVAAYARANPDMQAELGYDPDPPLKANLAICSNQVAVRFDCLAVTLEMPFKGSNPSNLAALSSGGTFQGPRAAALGASLLDALSHVGPSLRGVAEPAFGEADAYVAPVEDAAVVAAFVEAQEAALEKERQAAADAADAASAGGCSLG
;
A
#
# COMPACT_ATOMS: atom_id res chain seq x y z
N MET A 1 -8.29 11.97 8.44
CA MET A 1 -9.48 12.16 7.57
C MET A 1 -10.82 11.98 8.27
N ASN A 2 -10.96 11.11 9.29
CA ASN A 2 -12.26 10.86 9.93
C ASN A 2 -12.22 10.89 11.48
N PRO A 3 -12.03 12.06 12.11
CA PRO A 3 -11.95 12.16 13.57
C PRO A 3 -13.25 11.71 14.26
N ASP A 4 -14.40 12.08 13.71
CA ASP A 4 -15.70 11.77 14.28
C ASP A 4 -16.00 10.26 14.26
N GLY A 5 -15.75 9.59 13.13
CA GLY A 5 -15.92 8.15 13.00
C GLY A 5 -14.98 7.38 13.93
N ALA A 6 -13.73 7.83 14.07
CA ALA A 6 -12.75 7.22 14.97
C ALA A 6 -13.22 7.25 16.44
N VAL A 7 -13.67 8.41 16.95
CA VAL A 7 -14.16 8.54 18.33
C VAL A 7 -15.43 7.71 18.57
N ARG A 8 -16.26 7.54 17.54
CA ARG A 8 -17.50 6.76 17.60
C ARG A 8 -17.29 5.25 17.43
N GLY A 9 -16.07 4.80 17.14
CA GLY A 9 -15.79 3.38 16.85
C GLY A 9 -16.38 2.89 15.53
N HIS A 10 -16.55 3.77 14.55
CA HIS A 10 -16.99 3.38 13.21
C HIS A 10 -15.84 2.76 12.42
N LEU A 11 -16.15 1.71 11.65
CA LEU A 11 -15.19 1.13 10.70
C LEU A 11 -14.99 2.02 9.47
N ARG A 12 -16.09 2.47 8.83
CA ARG A 12 -16.06 2.91 7.43
C ARG A 12 -16.73 4.25 7.11
N THR A 13 -17.34 4.91 8.09
CA THR A 13 -18.15 6.12 7.84
C THR A 13 -17.85 7.24 8.82
N ASN A 14 -18.06 8.49 8.39
CA ASN A 14 -18.06 9.65 9.29
C ASN A 14 -19.32 9.69 10.17
N ALA A 15 -19.49 10.74 10.97
CA ALA A 15 -20.64 10.87 11.88
C ALA A 15 -22.01 10.89 11.17
N CYS A 16 -22.09 11.36 9.93
CA CYS A 16 -23.34 11.40 9.17
C CYS A 16 -23.55 10.17 8.26
N GLY A 17 -22.70 9.14 8.38
CA GLY A 17 -22.81 7.91 7.62
C GLY A 17 -22.22 7.97 6.20
N ALA A 18 -21.46 9.02 5.86
CA ALA A 18 -20.77 9.09 4.57
C ALA A 18 -19.52 8.20 4.58
N ASN A 19 -19.35 7.38 3.55
CA ASN A 19 -18.08 6.71 3.28
C ASN A 19 -17.16 7.73 2.59
N LEU A 20 -16.23 8.34 3.33
CA LEU A 20 -15.40 9.43 2.83
C LEU A 20 -14.58 9.05 1.58
N ASN A 21 -14.18 7.78 1.42
CA ASN A 21 -13.47 7.33 0.22
C ASN A 21 -14.42 7.00 -0.97
N ARG A 22 -15.65 7.55 -0.94
CA ARG A 22 -16.59 7.58 -2.07
C ARG A 22 -17.13 9.01 -2.31
N GLU A 23 -16.54 10.01 -1.68
CA GLU A 23 -17.05 11.38 -1.66
C GLU A 23 -16.14 12.36 -2.43
N TRP A 24 -15.18 11.88 -3.24
CA TRP A 24 -14.17 12.73 -3.88
C TRP A 24 -14.63 13.37 -5.21
N ALA A 25 -15.69 12.82 -5.82
CA ALA A 25 -16.30 13.36 -7.01
C ALA A 25 -17.81 13.15 -6.98
N THR A 26 -18.53 14.04 -7.68
CA THR A 26 -19.96 13.87 -7.91
C THR A 26 -20.19 12.66 -8.82
N THR A 27 -21.04 11.75 -8.38
CA THR A 27 -21.49 10.62 -9.18
C THR A 27 -22.91 10.89 -9.68
N GLY A 28 -23.44 10.04 -10.57
CA GLY A 28 -24.81 10.19 -11.06
C GLY A 28 -25.89 10.04 -9.97
N GLU A 29 -25.52 9.61 -8.76
CA GLU A 29 -26.44 9.32 -7.66
C GLU A 29 -26.55 10.48 -6.66
N TYR A 30 -25.48 11.26 -6.45
CA TYR A 30 -25.45 12.39 -5.51
C TYR A 30 -24.25 13.32 -5.73
N GLU A 31 -24.38 14.55 -5.23
CA GLU A 31 -23.31 15.56 -5.25
C GLU A 31 -22.28 15.31 -4.14
N ALA A 32 -21.00 15.34 -4.49
CA ALA A 32 -19.87 15.20 -3.57
C ALA A 32 -18.57 15.84 -4.10
N PRO A 33 -17.64 16.24 -3.21
CA PRO A 33 -17.82 16.40 -1.76
C PRO A 33 -18.68 17.62 -1.43
N THR A 34 -19.36 17.62 -0.26
CA THR A 34 -20.14 18.79 0.18
C THR A 34 -19.82 19.20 1.63
N PRO A 35 -19.96 20.50 2.00
CA PRO A 35 -19.72 20.96 3.37
C PRO A 35 -20.63 20.36 4.44
N ARG A 36 -21.76 19.74 4.05
CA ARG A 36 -22.74 19.17 4.99
C ARG A 36 -22.57 17.67 5.18
N ARG A 37 -22.18 16.93 4.14
CA ARG A 37 -22.09 15.47 4.15
C ARG A 37 -20.67 14.95 4.33
N SER A 38 -19.72 15.62 3.68
CA SER A 38 -18.33 15.20 3.63
C SER A 38 -17.39 16.41 3.77
N PRO A 39 -17.56 17.25 4.83
CA PRO A 39 -16.71 18.43 5.03
C PRO A 39 -15.22 18.10 5.09
N GLU A 40 -14.87 16.91 5.58
CA GLU A 40 -13.49 16.43 5.68
C GLU A 40 -12.82 16.33 4.30
N VAL A 41 -13.53 15.73 3.33
CA VAL A 41 -13.07 15.62 1.94
C VAL A 41 -13.16 16.97 1.24
N PHE A 42 -14.24 17.72 1.47
CA PHE A 42 -14.44 19.05 0.87
C PHE A 42 -13.28 20.00 1.17
N HIS A 43 -12.85 20.08 2.44
CA HIS A 43 -11.76 20.97 2.83
C HIS A 43 -10.39 20.44 2.39
N ALA A 44 -10.16 19.12 2.43
CA ALA A 44 -8.90 18.53 1.96
C ALA A 44 -8.70 18.78 0.45
N LEU A 45 -9.72 18.51 -0.37
CA LEU A 45 -9.64 18.71 -1.81
C LEU A 45 -9.44 20.18 -2.18
N ARG A 46 -10.08 21.12 -1.46
CA ARG A 46 -9.84 22.56 -1.66
C ARG A 46 -8.44 22.99 -1.26
N ALA A 47 -7.84 22.38 -0.24
CA ALA A 47 -6.45 22.65 0.11
C ALA A 47 -5.51 22.16 -1.00
N MET A 48 -5.77 20.96 -1.55
CA MET A 48 -5.04 20.43 -2.71
C MET A 48 -5.18 21.30 -3.94
N ASP A 49 -6.38 21.83 -4.23
CA ASP A 49 -6.60 22.78 -5.33
C ASP A 49 -5.75 24.05 -5.18
N ALA A 50 -5.58 24.52 -3.95
CA ALA A 50 -4.81 25.72 -3.67
C ALA A 50 -3.29 25.48 -3.72
N SER A 51 -2.82 24.28 -3.35
CA SER A 51 -1.39 23.95 -3.30
C SER A 51 -0.85 23.30 -4.56
N GLY A 52 -1.70 22.62 -5.33
CA GLY A 52 -1.27 21.59 -6.27
C GLY A 52 -0.85 20.30 -5.55
N VAL A 53 -0.71 19.21 -6.31
CA VAL A 53 -0.29 17.89 -5.83
C VAL A 53 0.61 17.24 -6.89
N ASP A 54 1.81 16.81 -6.49
CA ASP A 54 2.77 16.13 -7.39
C ASP A 54 2.93 14.63 -7.08
N ALA A 55 2.61 14.23 -5.85
CA ALA A 55 2.47 12.85 -5.41
C ALA A 55 1.41 12.78 -4.30
N PHE A 56 0.69 11.67 -4.22
CA PHE A 56 -0.39 11.46 -3.27
C PHE A 56 -0.45 10.00 -2.78
N VAL A 57 -0.67 9.83 -1.48
CA VAL A 57 -0.78 8.51 -0.84
C VAL A 57 -1.97 8.54 0.12
N ASP A 58 -2.98 7.72 -0.14
CA ASP A 58 -4.12 7.50 0.74
C ASP A 58 -3.86 6.25 1.59
N VAL A 59 -3.78 6.40 2.92
CA VAL A 59 -3.34 5.32 3.83
C VAL A 59 -4.53 4.65 4.49
N HIS A 60 -4.69 3.35 4.25
CA HIS A 60 -5.81 2.50 4.68
C HIS A 60 -5.33 1.22 5.37
N GLY A 61 -6.29 0.44 5.84
CA GLY A 61 -6.09 -0.93 6.26
C GLY A 61 -7.10 -1.84 5.59
N ASP A 62 -6.64 -3.03 5.18
CA ASP A 62 -7.43 -4.01 4.47
C ASP A 62 -7.76 -5.22 5.37
N GLU A 63 -9.03 -5.61 5.38
CA GLU A 63 -9.54 -6.67 6.25
C GLU A 63 -9.28 -8.09 5.69
N ALA A 64 -8.97 -8.22 4.39
CA ALA A 64 -9.00 -9.46 3.65
C ALA A 64 -7.60 -10.02 3.33
N LEU A 65 -6.74 -9.23 2.71
CA LEU A 65 -5.39 -9.60 2.32
C LEU A 65 -4.43 -9.50 3.52
N PRO A 66 -3.55 -10.51 3.72
CA PRO A 66 -2.61 -10.51 4.83
C PRO A 66 -1.32 -9.72 4.55
N VAL A 67 -1.24 -8.93 3.49
CA VAL A 67 -0.01 -8.22 3.08
C VAL A 67 -0.23 -6.72 3.00
N ALA A 68 0.86 -5.95 3.06
CA ALA A 68 0.79 -4.54 2.65
C ALA A 68 0.93 -4.45 1.12
N PHE A 69 0.13 -3.60 0.48
CA PHE A 69 0.11 -3.44 -0.97
C PHE A 69 -0.28 -2.03 -1.40
N ILE A 70 -0.01 -1.73 -2.67
CA ILE A 70 -0.39 -0.48 -3.33
C ILE A 70 -1.50 -0.78 -4.34
N ALA A 71 -2.59 -0.03 -4.28
CA ALA A 71 -3.56 0.08 -5.38
C ALA A 71 -3.34 1.41 -6.10
N GLY A 72 -3.21 1.35 -7.42
CA GLY A 72 -2.88 2.49 -8.27
C GLY A 72 -4.09 3.17 -8.90
N ALA A 73 -3.81 3.90 -9.98
CA ALA A 73 -4.79 4.62 -10.78
C ALA A 73 -4.90 4.02 -12.20
N GLU A 74 -4.69 2.71 -12.36
CA GLU A 74 -4.58 2.00 -13.65
C GLU A 74 -5.82 2.18 -14.53
N GLY A 75 -7.00 2.27 -13.91
CA GLY A 75 -8.27 2.49 -14.61
C GLY A 75 -8.54 3.95 -14.99
N CYS A 76 -7.69 4.91 -14.58
CA CYS A 76 -7.88 6.34 -14.84
C CYS A 76 -7.44 6.73 -16.26
N GLU A 77 -8.01 7.81 -16.79
CA GLU A 77 -7.64 8.32 -18.13
C GLU A 77 -6.20 8.86 -18.23
N VAL A 78 -5.64 9.29 -17.10
CA VAL A 78 -4.25 9.76 -17.01
C VAL A 78 -3.24 8.60 -16.94
N TRP A 79 -3.71 7.36 -16.81
CA TRP A 79 -2.82 6.20 -16.80
C TRP A 79 -2.12 6.03 -18.14
N GLY A 80 -0.79 6.05 -18.10
CA GLY A 80 0.06 5.99 -19.29
C GLY A 80 1.50 5.66 -18.93
N PRO A 81 2.44 5.69 -19.91
CA PRO A 81 3.83 5.31 -19.70
C PRO A 81 4.47 6.00 -18.50
N ARG A 82 4.16 7.29 -18.30
CA ARG A 82 4.64 8.09 -17.18
C ARG A 82 4.22 7.55 -15.81
N LEU A 83 2.91 7.49 -15.55
CA LEU A 83 2.39 7.06 -14.24
C LEU A 83 2.72 5.59 -13.98
N LYS A 84 2.73 4.75 -15.03
CA LYS A 84 3.16 3.36 -14.94
C LYS A 84 4.61 3.24 -14.47
N ALA A 85 5.53 4.00 -15.09
CA ALA A 85 6.94 3.99 -14.69
C ALA A 85 7.14 4.53 -13.27
N LEU A 86 6.43 5.61 -12.90
CA LEU A 86 6.48 6.17 -11.55
C LEU A 86 5.96 5.20 -10.49
N GLN A 87 4.81 4.56 -10.73
CA GLN A 87 4.23 3.62 -9.77
C GLN A 87 5.10 2.37 -9.63
N GLY A 88 5.63 1.83 -10.74
CA GLY A 88 6.57 0.71 -10.69
C GLY A 88 7.79 1.03 -9.83
N ALA A 89 8.45 2.16 -10.11
CA ALA A 89 9.63 2.58 -9.36
C ALA A 89 9.33 2.89 -7.90
N PHE A 90 8.17 3.50 -7.62
CA PHE A 90 7.72 3.77 -6.25
C PHE A 90 7.52 2.48 -5.46
N VAL A 91 6.75 1.52 -5.98
CA VAL A 91 6.48 0.24 -5.30
C VAL A 91 7.75 -0.57 -5.12
N ALA A 92 8.60 -0.63 -6.14
CA ALA A 92 9.87 -1.34 -6.07
C ALA A 92 10.83 -0.73 -5.03
N ALA A 93 10.95 0.60 -4.98
CA ALA A 93 11.73 1.29 -3.96
C ALA A 93 11.16 1.04 -2.56
N TYR A 94 9.84 1.03 -2.42
CA TYR A 94 9.19 0.79 -1.14
C TYR A 94 9.44 -0.63 -0.63
N ALA A 95 9.31 -1.65 -1.49
CA ALA A 95 9.61 -3.04 -1.16
C ALA A 95 11.09 -3.27 -0.81
N ARG A 96 12.02 -2.52 -1.43
CA ARG A 96 13.44 -2.54 -1.02
C ARG A 96 13.67 -1.89 0.34
N ALA A 97 12.95 -0.82 0.64
CA ALA A 97 13.09 -0.08 1.89
C ALA A 97 12.40 -0.76 3.08
N ASN A 98 11.36 -1.57 2.83
CA ASN A 98 10.59 -2.21 3.88
C ASN A 98 10.15 -3.64 3.53
N PRO A 99 10.54 -4.66 4.32
CA PRO A 99 10.15 -6.05 4.08
C PRO A 99 8.65 -6.33 4.31
N ASP A 100 7.90 -5.41 4.92
CA ASP A 100 6.43 -5.54 5.03
C ASP A 100 5.74 -5.28 3.69
N MET A 101 6.42 -4.62 2.76
CA MET A 101 5.90 -4.18 1.47
C MET A 101 6.31 -5.16 0.36
N GLN A 102 5.42 -5.33 -0.62
CA GLN A 102 5.64 -6.19 -1.78
C GLN A 102 4.92 -5.61 -3.03
N ALA A 103 5.13 -6.19 -4.21
CA ALA A 103 4.62 -5.66 -5.48
C ALA A 103 3.61 -6.55 -6.24
N GLU A 104 3.49 -7.83 -5.88
CA GLU A 104 2.78 -8.84 -6.67
C GLU A 104 1.32 -9.04 -6.25
N LEU A 105 1.03 -8.94 -4.95
CA LEU A 105 -0.30 -9.15 -4.39
C LEU A 105 -0.98 -7.82 -4.11
N GLY A 106 -2.29 -7.75 -4.35
CA GLY A 106 -3.09 -6.56 -4.11
C GLY A 106 -4.42 -6.67 -4.83
N TYR A 107 -5.20 -5.59 -4.89
CA TYR A 107 -6.42 -5.59 -5.69
C TYR A 107 -6.11 -5.70 -7.18
N ASP A 108 -6.99 -6.39 -7.91
CA ASP A 108 -6.89 -6.43 -9.36
C ASP A 108 -7.05 -4.99 -9.92
N PRO A 109 -6.19 -4.57 -10.87
CA PRO A 109 -6.29 -3.24 -11.44
C PRO A 109 -7.64 -3.01 -12.14
N ASP A 110 -8.23 -1.83 -11.93
CA ASP A 110 -9.41 -1.41 -12.69
C ASP A 110 -9.10 -1.45 -14.21
N PRO A 111 -10.03 -1.94 -15.06
CA PRO A 111 -9.84 -1.89 -16.49
C PRO A 111 -9.65 -0.45 -17.01
N PRO A 112 -8.99 -0.25 -18.16
CA PRO A 112 -8.78 1.09 -18.71
C PRO A 112 -10.07 1.89 -18.84
N LEU A 113 -10.05 3.14 -18.35
CA LEU A 113 -11.17 4.08 -18.34
C LEU A 113 -12.39 3.60 -17.52
N LYS A 114 -12.17 2.71 -16.54
CA LYS A 114 -13.21 2.21 -15.63
C LYS A 114 -12.99 2.57 -14.16
N ALA A 115 -11.96 3.37 -13.85
CA ALA A 115 -11.74 3.84 -12.49
C ALA A 115 -12.94 4.63 -11.94
N ASN A 116 -13.29 4.35 -10.68
CA ASN A 116 -14.29 5.12 -9.95
C ASN A 116 -13.66 6.41 -9.39
N LEU A 117 -13.98 7.56 -10.01
CA LEU A 117 -13.49 8.88 -9.57
C LEU A 117 -14.05 9.35 -8.23
N ALA A 118 -15.03 8.65 -7.65
CA ALA A 118 -15.47 8.92 -6.28
C ALA A 118 -14.44 8.45 -5.23
N ILE A 119 -13.49 7.60 -5.63
CA ILE A 119 -12.36 7.12 -4.82
C ILE A 119 -11.23 8.15 -4.87
N CYS A 120 -10.62 8.38 -3.71
CA CYS A 120 -9.62 9.39 -3.44
C CYS A 120 -8.44 9.38 -4.42
N SER A 121 -7.69 8.28 -4.47
CA SER A 121 -6.48 8.16 -5.31
C SER A 121 -6.77 8.37 -6.79
N ASN A 122 -7.85 7.76 -7.31
CA ASN A 122 -8.30 7.94 -8.69
C ASN A 122 -8.63 9.40 -9.01
N GLN A 123 -9.38 10.07 -8.12
CA GLN A 123 -9.75 11.46 -8.31
C GLN A 123 -8.53 12.38 -8.33
N VAL A 124 -7.62 12.18 -7.37
CA VAL A 124 -6.40 12.98 -7.24
C VAL A 124 -5.47 12.73 -8.42
N ALA A 125 -5.32 11.47 -8.88
CA ALA A 125 -4.57 11.11 -10.07
C ALA A 125 -5.03 11.93 -11.28
N VAL A 126 -6.34 11.93 -11.56
CA VAL A 126 -6.93 12.60 -12.72
C VAL A 126 -6.87 14.11 -12.58
N ARG A 127 -7.20 14.64 -11.41
CA ARG A 127 -7.27 16.08 -11.16
C ARG A 127 -5.92 16.78 -11.27
N PHE A 128 -4.84 16.10 -10.89
CA PHE A 128 -3.50 16.68 -10.82
C PHE A 128 -2.47 16.00 -11.73
N ASP A 129 -2.85 14.99 -12.52
CA ASP A 129 -1.94 14.18 -13.35
C ASP A 129 -0.68 13.76 -12.58
N CYS A 130 -0.88 13.18 -11.39
CA CYS A 130 0.16 12.85 -10.43
C CYS A 130 0.20 11.36 -10.08
N LEU A 131 1.35 10.92 -9.55
CA LEU A 131 1.44 9.63 -8.87
C LEU A 131 0.49 9.67 -7.67
N ALA A 132 -0.60 8.93 -7.72
CA ALA A 132 -1.60 8.86 -6.65
C ALA A 132 -1.95 7.39 -6.39
N VAL A 133 -1.75 6.96 -5.16
CA VAL A 133 -1.86 5.55 -4.76
C VAL A 133 -2.62 5.41 -3.45
N THR A 134 -3.21 4.24 -3.24
CA THR A 134 -3.72 3.80 -1.95
C THR A 134 -2.72 2.81 -1.34
N LEU A 135 -2.25 3.07 -0.13
CA LEU A 135 -1.51 2.12 0.68
C LEU A 135 -2.48 1.36 1.56
N GLU A 136 -2.55 0.04 1.37
CA GLU A 136 -3.35 -0.86 2.19
C GLU A 136 -2.42 -1.64 3.12
N MET A 137 -2.75 -1.65 4.41
CA MET A 137 -2.03 -2.40 5.45
C MET A 137 -2.90 -3.53 6.01
N PRO A 138 -2.35 -4.71 6.32
CA PRO A 138 -3.18 -5.83 6.73
C PRO A 138 -3.70 -5.63 8.16
N PHE A 139 -5.01 -5.82 8.36
CA PHE A 139 -5.57 -6.04 9.70
C PHE A 139 -5.21 -7.42 10.24
N LYS A 140 -4.97 -8.40 9.35
CA LYS A 140 -4.48 -9.72 9.74
C LYS A 140 -3.13 -9.57 10.42
N GLY A 141 -3.01 -10.12 11.63
CA GLY A 141 -1.80 -9.97 12.45
C GLY A 141 -0.56 -10.60 11.80
N SER A 142 -0.70 -11.61 10.95
CA SER A 142 0.41 -12.15 10.15
C SER A 142 0.55 -11.35 8.85
N ASN A 143 1.73 -10.76 8.64
CA ASN A 143 2.15 -10.29 7.32
C ASN A 143 3.24 -11.22 6.78
N PRO A 144 2.90 -12.14 5.85
CA PRO A 144 3.82 -13.16 5.35
C PRO A 144 4.95 -12.61 4.50
N SER A 145 4.87 -11.36 4.02
CA SER A 145 5.98 -10.73 3.30
C SER A 145 7.22 -10.50 4.16
N ASN A 146 7.07 -10.38 5.49
CA ASN A 146 8.19 -10.15 6.41
C ASN A 146 8.47 -11.40 7.26
N LEU A 147 9.24 -12.31 6.68
CA LEU A 147 9.68 -13.55 7.34
C LEU A 147 10.42 -13.28 8.65
N ALA A 148 11.29 -12.26 8.71
CA ALA A 148 12.03 -11.95 9.93
C ALA A 148 11.10 -11.62 11.11
N ALA A 149 10.03 -10.85 10.85
CA ALA A 149 9.01 -10.57 11.86
C ALA A 149 8.25 -11.83 12.27
N LEU A 150 7.89 -12.70 11.32
CA LEU A 150 7.23 -13.98 11.63
C LEU A 150 8.12 -14.93 12.44
N SER A 151 9.41 -15.00 12.12
CA SER A 151 10.43 -15.78 12.84
C SER A 151 10.56 -15.34 14.28
N SER A 152 10.41 -14.04 14.58
CA SER A 152 10.39 -13.52 15.95
C SER A 152 9.02 -13.56 16.64
N GLY A 153 7.98 -14.14 16.01
CA GLY A 153 6.60 -14.15 16.53
C GLY A 153 5.91 -12.77 16.49
N GLY A 154 6.44 -11.84 15.72
CA GLY A 154 5.92 -10.49 15.56
C GLY A 154 4.68 -10.46 14.68
N THR A 155 3.69 -9.64 15.07
CA THR A 155 2.48 -9.38 14.29
C THR A 155 2.49 -7.97 13.70
N PHE A 156 1.69 -7.71 12.68
CA PHE A 156 1.52 -6.37 12.12
C PHE A 156 0.74 -5.50 13.13
N GLN A 157 1.44 -4.52 13.69
CA GLN A 157 0.95 -3.64 14.75
C GLN A 157 1.46 -2.21 14.54
N GLY A 158 1.06 -1.28 15.41
CA GLY A 158 1.43 0.13 15.36
C GLY A 158 2.91 0.42 15.06
N PRO A 159 3.90 -0.23 15.72
CA PRO A 159 5.31 0.00 15.40
C PRO A 159 5.72 -0.37 13.97
N ARG A 160 5.14 -1.44 13.42
CA ARG A 160 5.39 -1.85 12.02
C ARG A 160 4.70 -0.93 11.03
N ALA A 161 3.46 -0.52 11.31
CA ALA A 161 2.80 0.52 10.54
C ALA A 161 3.59 1.85 10.55
N ALA A 162 4.18 2.22 11.69
CA ALA A 162 5.06 3.38 11.78
C ALA A 162 6.36 3.22 10.98
N ALA A 163 6.97 2.03 11.01
CA ALA A 163 8.14 1.73 10.18
C ALA A 163 7.80 1.78 8.68
N LEU A 164 6.64 1.28 8.29
CA LEU A 164 6.13 1.39 6.91
C LEU A 164 5.96 2.87 6.52
N GLY A 165 5.34 3.67 7.38
CA GLY A 165 5.25 5.12 7.18
C GLY A 165 6.60 5.85 7.09
N ALA A 166 7.64 5.38 7.78
CA ALA A 166 8.99 5.93 7.64
C ALA A 166 9.60 5.57 6.27
N SER A 167 9.51 4.31 5.86
CA SER A 167 10.04 3.81 4.58
C SER A 167 9.30 4.39 3.36
N LEU A 168 8.07 4.89 3.53
CA LEU A 168 7.36 5.62 2.49
C LEU A 168 8.17 6.82 1.96
N LEU A 169 8.96 7.47 2.82
CA LEU A 169 9.80 8.60 2.44
C LEU A 169 10.92 8.19 1.47
N ASP A 170 11.47 6.98 1.62
CA ASP A 170 12.47 6.45 0.70
C ASP A 170 11.87 6.23 -0.70
N ALA A 171 10.65 5.67 -0.76
CA ALA A 171 9.93 5.47 -2.02
C ALA A 171 9.60 6.79 -2.72
N LEU A 172 9.11 7.80 -1.96
CA LEU A 172 8.85 9.13 -2.50
C LEU A 172 10.14 9.84 -2.94
N SER A 173 11.23 9.70 -2.19
CA SER A 173 12.53 10.28 -2.55
C SER A 173 13.09 9.67 -3.83
N HIS A 174 12.89 8.36 -4.06
CA HIS A 174 13.36 7.67 -5.26
C HIS A 174 12.71 8.21 -6.54
N VAL A 175 11.40 8.47 -6.50
CA VAL A 175 10.65 8.97 -7.67
C VAL A 175 10.57 10.51 -7.74
N GLY A 176 10.89 11.21 -6.66
CA GLY A 176 10.79 12.65 -6.49
C GLY A 176 11.32 13.48 -7.68
N PRO A 177 12.56 13.24 -8.15
CA PRO A 177 13.12 13.97 -9.30
C PRO A 177 12.35 13.82 -10.62
N SER A 178 11.53 12.77 -10.73
CA SER A 178 10.80 12.38 -11.94
C SER A 178 9.30 12.67 -11.87
N LEU A 179 8.79 13.18 -10.73
CA LEU A 179 7.35 13.42 -10.53
C LEU A 179 6.77 14.41 -11.56
N ARG A 180 7.58 15.33 -12.07
CA ARG A 180 7.20 16.37 -13.05
C ARG A 180 8.31 16.61 -14.06
N GLY A 181 7.98 17.22 -15.19
CA GLY A 181 8.97 17.67 -16.20
C GLY A 181 9.59 16.54 -17.05
N VAL A 182 9.29 15.28 -16.77
CA VAL A 182 9.75 14.12 -17.53
C VAL A 182 8.53 13.37 -18.09
N ALA A 183 8.39 13.36 -19.41
CA ALA A 183 7.25 12.73 -20.08
C ALA A 183 7.24 11.21 -19.90
N GLU A 184 8.42 10.57 -19.97
CA GLU A 184 8.59 9.14 -19.78
C GLU A 184 9.84 8.92 -18.91
N PRO A 185 9.69 8.90 -17.57
CA PRO A 185 10.82 8.69 -16.68
C PRO A 185 11.34 7.27 -16.83
N ALA A 186 12.64 7.16 -17.06
CA ALA A 186 13.32 5.88 -17.19
C ALA A 186 13.91 5.47 -15.84
N PHE A 187 13.50 4.31 -15.36
CA PHE A 187 14.06 3.66 -14.19
C PHE A 187 14.72 2.33 -14.59
N GLY A 188 15.46 1.72 -13.67
CA GLY A 188 16.10 0.41 -13.92
C GLY A 188 15.08 -0.72 -14.08
N GLU A 189 15.52 -1.88 -14.57
CA GLU A 189 14.65 -3.06 -14.72
C GLU A 189 14.00 -3.49 -13.40
N ALA A 190 14.73 -3.37 -12.29
CA ALA A 190 14.22 -3.65 -10.95
C ALA A 190 13.11 -2.70 -10.47
N ASP A 191 12.86 -1.60 -11.19
CA ASP A 191 11.81 -0.62 -10.92
C ASP A 191 10.63 -0.76 -11.90
N ALA A 192 10.62 -1.82 -12.71
CA ALA A 192 9.53 -2.08 -13.64
C ALA A 192 8.21 -2.30 -12.89
N TYR A 193 7.13 -1.76 -13.45
CA TYR A 193 5.78 -1.97 -12.94
C TYR A 193 5.39 -3.45 -12.97
N VAL A 194 4.93 -3.94 -11.82
CA VAL A 194 4.31 -5.25 -11.64
C VAL A 194 2.80 -5.03 -11.47
N ALA A 195 1.99 -5.72 -12.27
CA ALA A 195 0.54 -5.68 -12.10
C ALA A 195 0.16 -6.54 -10.88
N PRO A 196 -0.53 -5.98 -9.87
CA PRO A 196 -0.96 -6.75 -8.71
C PRO A 196 -2.03 -7.78 -9.08
N VAL A 197 -2.13 -8.82 -8.25
CA VAL A 197 -3.09 -9.93 -8.40
C VAL A 197 -3.86 -10.15 -7.09
N GLU A 198 -5.19 -10.21 -7.19
CA GLU A 198 -6.09 -10.48 -6.05
C GLU A 198 -6.56 -11.95 -5.97
N ASP A 199 -6.11 -12.79 -6.90
CA ASP A 199 -6.54 -14.19 -6.96
C ASP A 199 -6.26 -14.95 -5.65
N ALA A 200 -7.32 -15.51 -5.06
CA ALA A 200 -7.25 -16.16 -3.77
C ALA A 200 -6.31 -17.38 -3.75
N ALA A 201 -6.17 -18.11 -4.87
CA ALA A 201 -5.25 -19.25 -4.96
C ALA A 201 -3.80 -18.78 -5.03
N VAL A 202 -3.52 -17.67 -5.73
CA VAL A 202 -2.19 -17.04 -5.75
C VAL A 202 -1.81 -16.53 -4.36
N VAL A 203 -2.73 -15.84 -3.67
CA VAL A 203 -2.50 -15.35 -2.30
C VAL A 203 -2.26 -16.52 -1.34
N ALA A 204 -3.05 -17.59 -1.42
CA ALA A 204 -2.87 -18.78 -0.59
C ALA A 204 -1.51 -19.45 -0.86
N ALA A 205 -1.15 -19.64 -2.12
CA ALA A 205 0.14 -20.23 -2.50
C ALA A 205 1.33 -19.38 -2.01
N PHE A 206 1.21 -18.04 -2.05
CA PHE A 206 2.21 -17.15 -1.47
C PHE A 206 2.34 -17.38 0.03
N VAL A 207 1.24 -17.39 0.79
CA VAL A 207 1.26 -17.61 2.24
C VAL A 207 1.89 -18.96 2.58
N GLU A 208 1.47 -20.04 1.91
CA GLU A 208 2.01 -21.39 2.10
C GLU A 208 3.53 -21.43 1.82
N ALA A 209 4.00 -20.72 0.79
CA ALA A 209 5.43 -20.64 0.49
C ALA A 209 6.22 -19.91 1.59
N GLN A 210 5.67 -18.83 2.17
CA GLN A 210 6.30 -18.12 3.28
C GLN A 210 6.31 -18.95 4.56
N GLU A 211 5.24 -19.70 4.85
CA GLU A 211 5.20 -20.64 5.98
C GLU A 211 6.22 -21.78 5.83
N ALA A 212 6.35 -22.33 4.62
CA ALA A 212 7.35 -23.35 4.33
C ALA A 212 8.79 -22.82 4.44
N ALA A 213 9.03 -21.56 4.06
CA ALA A 213 10.32 -20.91 4.22
C ALA A 213 10.66 -20.70 5.71
N LEU A 214 9.69 -20.21 6.48
CA LEU A 214 9.79 -20.03 7.93
C LEU A 214 10.13 -21.34 8.66
N GLU A 215 9.49 -22.45 8.29
CA GLU A 215 9.78 -23.76 8.89
C GLU A 215 11.21 -24.23 8.60
N LYS A 216 11.70 -23.99 7.37
CA LYS A 216 13.10 -24.29 7.01
C LYS A 216 14.09 -23.45 7.82
N GLU A 217 13.80 -22.16 8.04
CA GLU A 217 14.65 -21.30 8.89
C GLU A 217 14.69 -21.81 10.33
N ARG A 218 13.55 -22.22 10.88
CA ARG A 218 13.46 -22.78 12.24
C ARG A 218 14.24 -24.09 12.37
N GLN A 219 14.10 -25.00 11.40
CA GLN A 219 14.85 -26.25 11.40
C GLN A 219 16.36 -26.00 11.32
N ALA A 220 16.80 -25.11 10.42
CA ALA A 220 18.21 -24.75 10.30
C ALA A 220 18.78 -24.13 11.58
N ALA A 221 17.99 -23.30 12.28
CA ALA A 221 18.38 -22.74 13.57
C ALA A 221 18.48 -23.80 14.68
N ALA A 222 17.56 -24.77 14.71
CA ALA A 222 17.61 -25.89 15.65
C ALA A 222 18.83 -26.78 15.41
N ASP A 223 19.10 -27.17 14.16
CA ASP A 223 20.26 -27.98 13.78
C ASP A 223 21.59 -27.29 14.17
N ALA A 224 21.66 -25.96 13.97
CA ALA A 224 22.82 -25.17 14.37
C ALA A 224 23.02 -25.11 15.88
N ALA A 225 21.94 -25.00 16.66
CA ALA A 225 21.99 -25.01 18.13
C ALA A 225 22.42 -26.38 18.66
N ASP A 226 21.91 -27.47 18.09
CA ASP A 226 22.28 -28.84 18.46
C ASP A 226 23.76 -29.10 18.16
N ALA A 227 24.25 -28.70 16.98
CA ALA A 227 25.66 -28.82 16.62
C ALA A 227 26.59 -28.04 17.56
N ALA A 228 26.19 -26.83 17.97
CA ALA A 228 26.93 -26.01 18.94
C ALA A 228 26.98 -26.67 20.33
N SER A 229 25.88 -27.30 20.76
CA SER A 229 25.82 -28.03 22.04
C SER A 229 26.70 -29.29 22.03
N ALA A 230 26.77 -30.01 20.91
CA ALA A 230 27.57 -31.21 20.75
C ALA A 230 29.08 -30.91 20.67
N GLY A 231 29.48 -29.78 20.05
CA GLY A 231 30.87 -29.36 19.93
C GLY A 231 31.51 -28.88 21.24
N GLY A 232 30.71 -28.33 22.16
CA GLY A 232 31.17 -27.81 23.46
C GLY A 232 31.56 -28.89 24.49
N CYS A 233 31.24 -30.15 24.24
CA CYS A 233 31.47 -31.25 25.18
C CYS A 233 32.85 -31.94 25.04
N SER A 234 33.79 -31.38 24.24
CA SER A 234 35.07 -32.02 23.89
C SER A 234 36.34 -31.40 24.49
N LEU A 235 36.22 -30.45 25.44
CA LEU A 235 37.36 -29.89 26.17
C LEU A 235 37.33 -30.32 27.65
N GLY A 236 37.77 -31.56 27.92
CA GLY A 236 37.97 -32.12 29.25
C GLY A 236 39.16 -33.07 29.28
#